data_AF-A0A0H5CD05-F1
#
_entry.id   AF-A0A0H5CD05-F1
#
_cell.length_a   1.000
_cell.length_b   1.000
_cell.length_c   1.000
_cell.angle_alpha   90.00
_cell.angle_beta   90.00
_cell.angle_gamma   90.00
#
_symmetry.space_group_name_H-M   'P 1'
#
loop_
_entity.id
_entity.type
_entity.pdbx_description
1 polymer ?
#
loop_
_entity_poly.entity_id
_entity_poly.type
_entity_poly.pdbx_seq_one_letter_code
_entity_poly.pdbx_strand_id
1 'polypeptide(L)'
;MYQQQRPVFMENSNSQQRASQQQMNNTQLGMNGYQLQQQGQQGQQAQQLNQQHFPSFGQIPPQGAQTQLLSGVLPQQQSQQPQQQGPPGIQNPPNIQPHPSAIQGPRALDDEKVYKWIVELSYGPNREEALLELGKQREQYEDLPLVLWNSFGVMTSLLDEIISVYPLLSPPNLSSSASNRVCNALALLQCVAAHPETRTFFLNANIPLFLYPFLNTNSKQRTFEYLRLTSLGVIGALVKNDTPEVISFLLTTEIIPLCLRIMESSAELSKTVAIFIVQKILTDDNGLSYVCQTYERFAAVASVLKTMVEHLVTNQASRLLKHVVRCYLRLSDNVDARKALVACLPESLKDGTFVAVLKEDQATKKCLTQLLFNLGDYETQQQQISQLQQKQQQQQPNANQLNPLLAQQFSMKQSL
;
A
#
# COMPACT_ATOMS: atom_id res chain seq x y z
N MET A 1 -8.50 -17.83 -100.52
CA MET A 1 -7.26 -17.66 -99.72
C MET A 1 -7.34 -16.34 -98.96
N TYR A 2 -6.93 -16.36 -97.69
CA TYR A 2 -6.72 -15.26 -96.73
C TYR A 2 -7.89 -14.77 -95.85
N GLN A 3 -7.55 -14.72 -94.55
CA GLN A 3 -8.35 -14.64 -93.32
C GLN A 3 -8.69 -13.20 -92.90
N GLN A 4 -9.84 -13.05 -92.25
CA GLN A 4 -10.21 -11.90 -91.42
C GLN A 4 -9.52 -11.95 -90.06
N GLN A 5 -8.97 -10.82 -89.59
CA GLN A 5 -8.63 -10.60 -88.18
C GLN A 5 -9.15 -9.24 -87.69
N ARG A 6 -9.72 -9.28 -86.48
CA ARG A 6 -10.38 -8.21 -85.71
C ARG A 6 -9.37 -7.28 -85.00
N PRO A 7 -9.79 -6.07 -84.59
CA PRO A 7 -8.93 -5.11 -83.89
C PRO A 7 -8.82 -5.42 -82.37
N VAL A 8 -7.60 -5.34 -81.84
CA VAL A 8 -7.24 -5.51 -80.42
C VAL A 8 -7.13 -4.14 -79.76
N PHE A 9 -8.16 -3.73 -79.02
CA PHE A 9 -8.15 -2.56 -78.13
C PHE A 9 -8.92 -2.91 -76.85
N MET A 10 -8.48 -3.92 -76.10
CA MET A 10 -9.08 -4.25 -74.79
C MET A 10 -8.19 -5.14 -73.90
N GLU A 11 -6.87 -4.94 -73.86
CA GLU A 11 -5.96 -5.84 -73.12
C GLU A 11 -4.99 -5.16 -72.13
N ASN A 12 -5.20 -3.88 -71.81
CA ASN A 12 -4.35 -3.17 -70.84
C ASN A 12 -5.05 -2.74 -69.53
N SER A 13 -6.35 -3.00 -69.38
CA SER A 13 -7.08 -2.63 -68.15
C SER A 13 -7.18 -3.78 -67.13
N ASN A 14 -7.03 -5.04 -67.55
CA ASN A 14 -7.18 -6.22 -66.68
C ASN A 14 -5.89 -6.65 -65.96
N SER A 15 -4.72 -6.33 -66.51
CA SER A 15 -3.41 -6.59 -65.89
C SER A 15 -3.14 -5.66 -64.70
N GLN A 16 -3.55 -4.39 -64.82
CA GLN A 16 -3.39 -3.40 -63.76
C GLN A 16 -4.37 -3.62 -62.59
N GLN A 17 -5.58 -4.12 -62.87
CA GLN A 17 -6.56 -4.49 -61.84
C GLN A 17 -6.16 -5.75 -61.05
N ARG A 18 -5.57 -6.76 -61.71
CA ARG A 18 -5.05 -7.97 -61.03
C ARG A 18 -3.84 -7.69 -60.13
N ALA A 19 -2.96 -6.76 -60.52
CA ALA A 19 -1.83 -6.33 -59.69
C ALA A 19 -2.30 -5.61 -58.41
N SER A 20 -3.32 -4.76 -58.50
CA SER A 20 -3.92 -4.10 -57.31
C SER A 20 -4.67 -5.06 -56.39
N GLN A 21 -5.28 -6.13 -56.92
CA GLN A 21 -6.00 -7.12 -56.12
C GLN A 21 -5.05 -8.10 -55.39
N GLN A 22 -3.91 -8.45 -56.00
CA GLN A 22 -2.85 -9.23 -55.32
C GLN A 22 -2.13 -8.43 -54.23
N GLN A 23 -1.92 -7.12 -54.41
CA GLN A 23 -1.39 -6.25 -53.35
C GLN A 23 -2.36 -6.10 -52.17
N MET A 24 -3.67 -6.02 -52.41
CA MET A 24 -4.67 -5.97 -51.33
C MET A 24 -4.73 -7.29 -50.54
N ASN A 25 -4.63 -8.43 -51.22
CA ASN A 25 -4.68 -9.75 -50.56
C ASN A 25 -3.41 -10.05 -49.75
N ASN A 26 -2.23 -9.62 -50.21
CA ASN A 26 -0.98 -9.71 -49.43
C ASN A 26 -0.96 -8.77 -48.22
N THR A 27 -1.61 -7.60 -48.32
CA THR A 27 -1.74 -6.67 -47.18
C THR A 27 -2.69 -7.22 -46.11
N GLN A 28 -3.71 -7.99 -46.50
CA GLN A 28 -4.68 -8.60 -45.59
C GLN A 28 -4.15 -9.87 -44.92
N LEU A 29 -3.30 -10.66 -45.60
CA LEU A 29 -2.54 -11.76 -45.01
C LEU A 29 -1.44 -11.27 -44.04
N GLY A 30 -0.83 -10.12 -44.33
CA GLY A 30 0.10 -9.43 -43.42
C GLY A 30 -0.58 -8.94 -42.14
N MET A 31 -1.73 -8.27 -42.24
CA MET A 31 -2.46 -7.75 -41.06
C MET A 31 -2.96 -8.85 -40.11
N ASN A 32 -3.40 -10.01 -40.62
CA ASN A 32 -3.82 -11.12 -39.78
C ASN A 32 -2.64 -11.76 -39.02
N GLY A 33 -1.44 -11.78 -39.61
CA GLY A 33 -0.20 -12.19 -38.92
C GLY A 33 0.20 -11.25 -37.79
N TYR A 34 0.10 -9.93 -38.00
CA TYR A 34 0.40 -8.93 -36.97
C TYR A 34 -0.64 -8.89 -35.83
N GLN A 35 -1.90 -9.23 -36.08
CA GLN A 35 -2.92 -9.35 -35.02
C GLN A 35 -2.78 -10.63 -34.18
N LEU A 36 -2.44 -11.77 -34.80
CA LEU A 36 -2.16 -13.01 -34.06
C LEU A 36 -0.85 -12.93 -33.24
N GLN A 37 0.15 -12.19 -33.73
CA GLN A 37 1.39 -11.96 -32.99
C GLN A 37 1.21 -10.95 -31.82
N GLN A 38 0.32 -9.96 -31.95
CA GLN A 38 -0.09 -9.11 -30.83
C GLN A 38 -0.94 -9.86 -29.78
N GLN A 39 -1.79 -10.81 -30.20
CA GLN A 39 -2.53 -11.66 -29.26
C GLN A 39 -1.62 -12.62 -28.49
N GLY A 40 -0.57 -13.14 -29.14
CA GLY A 40 0.46 -13.97 -28.48
C GLY A 40 1.30 -13.21 -27.44
N GLN A 41 1.63 -11.94 -27.71
CA GLN A 41 2.35 -11.09 -26.74
C GLN A 41 1.45 -10.57 -25.61
N GLN A 42 0.16 -10.33 -25.86
CA GLN A 42 -0.80 -9.95 -24.81
C GLN A 42 -1.09 -11.10 -23.83
N GLY A 43 -1.07 -12.36 -24.29
CA GLY A 43 -1.21 -13.54 -23.43
C GLY A 43 -0.02 -13.73 -22.46
N GLN A 44 1.21 -13.44 -22.90
CA GLN A 44 2.40 -13.50 -22.03
C GLN A 44 2.46 -12.35 -21.00
N GLN A 45 1.94 -11.17 -21.33
CA GLN A 45 1.82 -10.06 -20.37
C GLN A 45 0.78 -10.32 -19.27
N ALA A 46 -0.30 -11.07 -19.57
CA ALA A 46 -1.27 -11.47 -18.54
C ALA A 46 -0.65 -12.42 -17.49
N GLN A 47 0.38 -13.19 -17.86
CA GLN A 47 1.08 -14.10 -16.96
C GLN A 47 2.20 -13.41 -16.15
N GLN A 48 2.75 -12.29 -16.63
CA GLN A 48 3.73 -11.48 -15.89
C GLN A 48 3.11 -10.53 -14.87
N LEU A 49 1.88 -10.02 -15.09
CA LEU A 49 1.17 -9.25 -14.05
C LEU A 49 0.77 -10.10 -12.84
N ASN A 50 0.78 -11.42 -12.97
CA ASN A 50 0.51 -12.35 -11.86
C ASN A 50 1.79 -12.80 -11.12
N GLN A 51 2.98 -12.42 -11.62
CA GLN A 51 4.28 -12.81 -11.05
C GLN A 51 5.15 -11.67 -10.53
N GLN A 52 4.68 -10.41 -10.57
CA GLN A 52 5.29 -9.40 -9.70
C GLN A 52 4.91 -9.70 -8.25
N HIS A 53 5.79 -10.44 -7.58
CA HIS A 53 5.79 -10.64 -6.14
C HIS A 53 5.90 -9.25 -5.49
N PHE A 54 4.77 -8.65 -5.15
CA PHE A 54 4.77 -7.63 -4.10
C PHE A 54 5.09 -8.37 -2.79
N PRO A 55 6.06 -7.89 -1.99
CA PRO A 55 6.39 -8.54 -0.72
C PRO A 55 5.11 -8.67 0.10
N SER A 56 4.82 -9.87 0.57
CA SER A 56 3.65 -10.19 1.39
C SER A 56 3.61 -9.25 2.59
N PHE A 57 2.70 -8.27 2.58
CA PHE A 57 2.49 -7.35 3.71
C PHE A 57 1.70 -8.09 4.80
N GLY A 58 2.39 -8.92 5.58
CA GLY A 58 1.87 -9.43 6.84
C GLY A 58 2.45 -10.76 7.26
N GLN A 59 3.39 -10.71 8.20
CA GLN A 59 3.50 -11.64 9.32
C GLN A 59 4.50 -11.04 10.32
N ILE A 60 4.00 -10.69 11.50
CA ILE A 60 4.80 -10.40 12.70
C ILE A 60 4.92 -11.75 13.43
N PRO A 61 6.11 -12.31 13.68
CA PRO A 61 6.23 -13.47 14.55
C PRO A 61 6.11 -13.04 16.03
N PRO A 62 5.36 -13.76 16.87
CA PRO A 62 5.36 -13.50 18.31
C PRO A 62 6.61 -14.12 18.95
N GLN A 63 7.30 -13.35 19.79
CA GLN A 63 8.29 -13.87 20.73
C GLN A 63 7.58 -14.49 21.95
N GLY A 64 8.02 -15.68 22.38
CA GLY A 64 7.63 -16.23 23.67
C GLY A 64 7.98 -17.71 23.90
N ALA A 65 8.87 -17.91 24.88
CA ALA A 65 8.99 -19.07 25.79
C ALA A 65 9.79 -20.33 25.38
N GLN A 66 10.80 -20.60 26.20
CA GLN A 66 11.57 -21.83 26.40
C GLN A 66 10.69 -22.99 26.92
N THR A 67 11.13 -24.25 26.72
CA THR A 67 11.53 -25.24 27.77
C THR A 67 11.20 -26.70 27.36
N GLN A 68 12.26 -27.53 27.27
CA GLN A 68 12.44 -28.98 27.56
C GLN A 68 11.42 -30.05 27.11
N LEU A 69 11.93 -31.19 26.59
CA LEU A 69 11.93 -32.50 27.28
C LEU A 69 12.76 -33.58 26.51
N LEU A 70 13.27 -34.55 27.27
CA LEU A 70 14.22 -35.64 26.97
C LEU A 70 13.61 -36.73 26.04
N SER A 71 14.35 -37.62 25.35
CA SER A 71 15.02 -38.83 25.92
C SER A 71 15.61 -39.76 24.83
N GLY A 72 16.75 -40.42 25.12
CA GLY A 72 17.23 -41.75 24.64
C GLY A 72 17.68 -41.86 23.16
N VAL A 73 18.79 -42.49 22.76
CA VAL A 73 19.45 -43.74 23.18
C VAL A 73 20.93 -43.77 22.64
N LEU A 74 21.86 -44.34 23.42
CA LEU A 74 23.32 -44.58 23.17
C LEU A 74 23.57 -45.96 22.48
N PRO A 75 24.82 -46.46 22.27
CA PRO A 75 26.03 -45.91 21.62
C PRO A 75 26.77 -46.94 20.70
N GLN A 76 27.85 -46.55 20.00
CA GLN A 76 29.00 -47.47 19.74
C GLN A 76 30.33 -46.75 19.48
N GLN A 77 31.42 -47.46 19.80
CA GLN A 77 32.76 -47.03 20.24
C GLN A 77 33.87 -47.10 19.18
N GLN A 78 35.04 -46.54 19.57
CA GLN A 78 36.47 -46.85 19.26
C GLN A 78 37.19 -45.72 18.48
N SER A 79 38.41 -45.27 18.82
CA SER A 79 39.50 -45.80 19.65
C SER A 79 40.52 -44.70 20.05
N GLN A 80 41.35 -44.99 21.08
CA GLN A 80 42.37 -44.16 21.77
C GLN A 80 43.64 -43.93 20.90
N GLN A 81 44.61 -43.01 21.16
CA GLN A 81 45.59 -42.92 22.28
C GLN A 81 46.57 -41.70 22.05
N PRO A 82 47.63 -41.40 22.88
CA PRO A 82 47.77 -40.10 23.59
C PRO A 82 49.17 -39.38 23.52
N GLN A 83 49.34 -38.32 24.35
CA GLN A 83 50.58 -37.65 24.85
C GLN A 83 51.27 -36.64 23.88
N GLN A 84 51.84 -35.50 24.29
CA GLN A 84 52.69 -35.19 25.47
C GLN A 84 52.84 -33.66 25.68
N GLN A 85 53.06 -33.22 26.93
CA GLN A 85 53.29 -31.82 27.34
C GLN A 85 54.78 -31.40 27.25
N GLY A 86 55.05 -30.12 26.95
CA GLY A 86 56.35 -29.45 27.03
C GLY A 86 56.22 -27.92 27.29
N PRO A 87 57.25 -27.23 27.82
CA PRO A 87 57.13 -26.09 28.76
C PRO A 87 57.13 -24.68 28.11
N PRO A 88 56.93 -23.58 28.88
CA PRO A 88 56.57 -22.26 28.33
C PRO A 88 57.78 -21.37 28.01
N GLY A 89 57.69 -20.60 26.93
CA GLY A 89 58.72 -19.63 26.53
C GLY A 89 58.21 -18.49 25.63
N ILE A 90 58.17 -17.29 26.21
CA ILE A 90 58.56 -15.96 25.66
C ILE A 90 57.89 -15.45 24.35
N GLN A 91 56.98 -14.49 24.56
CA GLN A 91 56.69 -13.22 23.85
C GLN A 91 56.82 -13.09 22.30
N ASN A 92 55.71 -12.66 21.67
CA ASN A 92 55.67 -11.73 20.53
C ASN A 92 54.36 -10.91 20.56
N PRO A 93 54.34 -9.67 20.01
CA PRO A 93 53.26 -8.69 20.19
C PRO A 93 51.96 -9.05 19.43
N PRO A 94 50.79 -8.46 19.80
CA PRO A 94 49.52 -8.81 19.20
C PRO A 94 49.45 -8.32 17.74
N ASN A 95 49.41 -9.28 16.82
CA ASN A 95 49.00 -9.06 15.45
C ASN A 95 47.50 -8.72 15.48
N ILE A 96 47.15 -7.49 15.10
CA ILE A 96 45.76 -7.08 14.88
C ILE A 96 45.29 -7.84 13.64
N GLN A 97 44.75 -9.04 13.85
CA GLN A 97 43.96 -9.71 12.83
C GLN A 97 42.62 -8.97 12.73
N PRO A 98 42.21 -8.49 11.54
CA PRO A 98 40.85 -8.03 11.36
C PRO A 98 39.93 -9.22 11.62
N HIS A 99 39.10 -9.10 12.66
CA HIS A 99 37.95 -9.96 12.84
C HIS A 99 37.19 -9.98 11.50
N PRO A 100 36.88 -11.15 10.90
CA PRO A 100 35.99 -11.19 9.76
C PRO A 100 34.62 -10.75 10.27
N SER A 101 34.28 -9.50 9.99
CA SER A 101 32.93 -8.98 10.17
C SER A 101 31.99 -9.84 9.33
N ALA A 102 30.84 -10.12 9.93
CA ALA A 102 29.67 -10.82 9.43
C ALA A 102 29.60 -11.02 7.91
N ILE A 103 29.18 -12.23 7.52
CA ILE A 103 28.76 -12.61 6.17
C ILE A 103 27.92 -11.48 5.55
N GLN A 104 28.56 -10.62 4.76
CA GLN A 104 27.89 -9.55 4.03
C GLN A 104 27.37 -10.17 2.74
N GLY A 105 26.09 -9.95 2.46
CA GLY A 105 25.50 -10.29 1.17
C GLY A 105 26.24 -9.60 0.01
N PRO A 106 25.89 -9.94 -1.23
CA PRO A 106 26.47 -9.28 -2.40
C PRO A 106 26.22 -7.76 -2.29
N ARG A 107 27.27 -6.95 -2.50
CA ARG A 107 27.18 -5.49 -2.47
C ARG A 107 26.93 -4.94 -3.86
N ALA A 108 26.03 -3.97 -3.97
CA ALA A 108 25.68 -3.31 -5.23
C ALA A 108 26.89 -2.65 -5.91
N LEU A 109 27.77 -2.00 -5.14
CA LEU A 109 28.94 -1.30 -5.67
C LEU A 109 30.01 -2.23 -6.24
N ASP A 110 30.05 -3.49 -5.79
CA ASP A 110 31.04 -4.47 -6.24
C ASP A 110 30.62 -5.14 -7.57
N ASP A 111 29.35 -4.97 -7.98
CA ASP A 111 28.85 -5.42 -9.27
C ASP A 111 29.05 -4.34 -10.34
N GLU A 112 29.98 -4.60 -11.26
CA GLU A 112 30.31 -3.72 -12.39
C GLU A 112 29.07 -3.37 -13.24
N LYS A 113 28.09 -4.29 -13.34
CA LYS A 113 26.86 -4.03 -14.09
C LYS A 113 25.99 -3.00 -13.40
N VAL A 114 25.86 -3.07 -12.07
CA VAL A 114 25.10 -2.09 -11.28
C VAL A 114 25.73 -0.72 -11.42
N TYR A 115 27.05 -0.63 -11.26
CA TYR A 115 27.78 0.62 -11.48
C TYR A 115 27.53 1.20 -12.87
N LYS A 116 27.62 0.37 -13.92
CA LYS A 116 27.35 0.79 -15.31
C LYS A 116 25.92 1.32 -15.47
N TRP A 117 24.91 0.65 -14.92
CA TRP A 117 23.52 1.12 -15.02
C TRP A 117 23.30 2.43 -14.24
N ILE A 118 23.95 2.64 -13.11
CA ILE A 118 23.88 3.92 -12.37
C ILE A 118 24.44 5.09 -13.20
N VAL A 119 25.56 4.86 -13.90
CA VAL A 119 26.16 5.85 -14.80
C VAL A 119 25.24 6.11 -16.00
N GLU A 120 24.71 5.06 -16.64
CA GLU A 120 23.79 5.18 -17.78
C GLU A 120 22.48 5.89 -17.40
N LEU A 121 21.96 5.66 -16.21
CA LEU A 121 20.76 6.34 -15.69
C LEU A 121 20.97 7.86 -15.63
N SER A 122 22.14 8.29 -15.15
CA SER A 122 22.44 9.70 -14.87
C SER A 122 22.91 10.45 -16.11
N TYR A 123 23.77 9.84 -16.94
CA TYR A 123 24.50 10.53 -18.02
C TYR A 123 24.39 9.84 -19.38
N GLY A 124 23.89 8.60 -19.43
CA GLY A 124 23.89 7.79 -20.64
C GLY A 124 22.64 7.94 -21.51
N PRO A 125 22.72 7.54 -22.78
CA PRO A 125 21.55 7.49 -23.68
C PRO A 125 20.61 6.33 -23.36
N ASN A 126 21.08 5.28 -22.66
CA ASN A 126 20.32 4.05 -22.40
C ASN A 126 19.56 4.07 -21.07
N ARG A 127 19.06 5.24 -20.67
CA ARG A 127 18.41 5.47 -19.38
C ARG A 127 17.25 4.51 -19.10
N GLU A 128 16.41 4.24 -20.10
CA GLU A 128 15.23 3.37 -19.96
C GLU A 128 15.61 1.92 -19.65
N GLU A 129 16.67 1.40 -20.30
CA GLU A 129 17.20 0.06 -20.03
C GLU A 129 17.82 -0.01 -18.63
N ALA A 130 18.61 1.01 -18.26
CA ALA A 130 19.20 1.10 -16.92
C ALA A 130 18.14 1.11 -15.81
N LEU A 131 17.05 1.87 -15.98
CA LEU A 131 15.91 1.87 -15.04
C LEU A 131 15.30 0.48 -14.87
N LEU A 132 15.08 -0.22 -15.99
CA LEU A 132 14.49 -1.55 -15.97
C LEU A 132 15.40 -2.56 -15.25
N GLU A 133 16.68 -2.58 -15.59
CA GLU A 133 17.62 -3.55 -15.01
C GLU A 133 17.89 -3.27 -13.53
N LEU A 134 18.11 -2.00 -13.13
CA LEU A 134 18.21 -1.64 -11.72
C LEU A 134 16.94 -2.00 -10.95
N GLY A 135 15.77 -1.81 -11.56
CA GLY A 135 14.48 -2.18 -10.97
C GLY A 135 14.36 -3.68 -10.68
N LYS A 136 14.96 -4.54 -11.51
CA LYS A 136 14.99 -6.01 -11.28
C LYS A 136 15.95 -6.40 -10.15
N GLN A 137 17.04 -5.67 -9.99
CA GLN A 137 18.08 -5.95 -8.99
C GLN A 137 17.74 -5.44 -7.58
N ARG A 138 16.63 -4.69 -7.43
CA ARG A 138 16.29 -3.98 -6.20
C ARG A 138 16.10 -4.85 -4.96
N GLU A 139 15.79 -6.13 -5.13
CA GLU A 139 15.60 -7.10 -4.04
C GLU A 139 16.86 -7.95 -3.79
N GLN A 140 17.80 -7.95 -4.75
CA GLN A 140 19.04 -8.71 -4.66
C GLN A 140 20.09 -7.99 -3.81
N TYR A 141 20.10 -6.66 -3.83
CA TYR A 141 21.10 -5.83 -3.17
C TYR A 141 20.46 -4.97 -2.09
N GLU A 142 20.76 -5.26 -0.82
CA GLU A 142 20.25 -4.49 0.33
C GLU A 142 20.81 -3.06 0.36
N ASP A 143 22.03 -2.86 -0.15
CA ASP A 143 22.75 -1.58 -0.18
C ASP A 143 22.44 -0.73 -1.43
N LEU A 144 21.70 -1.25 -2.41
CA LEU A 144 21.32 -0.48 -3.62
C LEU A 144 20.62 0.85 -3.30
N PRO A 145 19.69 0.96 -2.33
CA PRO A 145 19.09 2.24 -1.94
C PRO A 145 20.12 3.29 -1.52
N LEU A 146 21.18 2.88 -0.81
CA LEU A 146 22.27 3.76 -0.39
C LEU A 146 23.05 4.25 -1.61
N VAL A 147 23.34 3.36 -2.56
CA VAL A 147 24.03 3.70 -3.80
C VAL A 147 23.20 4.69 -4.61
N LEU A 148 21.90 4.44 -4.79
CA LEU A 148 20.99 5.31 -5.52
C LEU A 148 20.94 6.71 -4.91
N TRP A 149 20.85 6.81 -3.58
CA TRP A 149 20.76 8.09 -2.89
C TRP A 149 22.06 8.90 -2.95
N ASN A 150 23.21 8.25 -2.76
CA ASN A 150 24.51 8.93 -2.65
C ASN A 150 25.21 9.14 -3.99
N SER A 151 24.76 8.48 -5.06
CA SER A 151 25.32 8.67 -6.40
C SER A 151 24.88 10.00 -6.99
N PHE A 152 25.86 10.79 -7.45
CA PHE A 152 25.62 12.12 -7.98
C PHE A 152 24.71 12.08 -9.24
N GLY A 153 23.62 12.84 -9.21
CA GLY A 153 22.67 12.99 -10.31
C GLY A 153 21.52 11.97 -10.33
N VAL A 154 21.63 10.82 -9.66
CA VAL A 154 20.64 9.74 -9.74
C VAL A 154 19.25 10.19 -9.29
N MET A 155 19.13 10.79 -8.10
CA MET A 155 17.84 11.24 -7.58
C MET A 155 17.21 12.32 -8.48
N THR A 156 18.02 13.20 -9.08
CA THR A 156 17.58 14.20 -10.05
C THR A 156 17.03 13.53 -11.31
N SER A 157 17.73 12.51 -11.84
CA SER A 157 17.26 11.74 -13.00
C SER A 157 15.96 10.98 -12.72
N LEU A 158 15.80 10.41 -11.51
CA LEU A 158 14.55 9.75 -11.13
C LEU A 158 13.37 10.73 -11.02
N LEU A 159 13.62 11.95 -10.52
CA LEU A 159 12.61 13.01 -10.49
C LEU A 159 12.28 13.52 -11.90
N ASP A 160 13.28 13.62 -12.79
CA ASP A 160 13.10 13.96 -14.22
C ASP A 160 12.11 13.00 -14.90
N GLU A 161 12.25 11.69 -14.64
CA GLU A 161 11.30 10.68 -15.13
C GLU A 161 9.86 10.92 -14.64
N ILE A 162 9.67 11.36 -13.39
CA ILE A 162 8.35 11.68 -12.84
C ILE A 162 7.76 12.91 -13.53
N ILE A 163 8.51 14.02 -13.56
CA ILE A 163 8.00 15.30 -14.08
C ILE A 163 7.73 15.24 -15.59
N SER A 164 8.48 14.41 -16.34
CA SER A 164 8.26 14.19 -17.77
C SER A 164 6.86 13.65 -18.10
N VAL A 165 6.22 12.98 -17.13
CA VAL A 165 4.88 12.39 -17.28
C VAL A 165 3.76 13.37 -16.96
N TYR A 166 4.03 14.48 -16.25
CA TYR A 166 2.99 15.44 -15.85
C TYR A 166 2.15 15.98 -17.02
N PRO A 167 2.72 16.36 -18.17
CA PRO A 167 1.94 16.82 -19.32
C PRO A 167 1.00 15.75 -19.90
N LEU A 168 1.24 14.47 -19.61
CA LEU A 168 0.45 13.34 -20.12
C LEU A 168 -0.71 12.97 -19.19
N LEU A 169 -0.82 13.59 -18.01
CA LEU A 169 -1.88 13.31 -17.04
C LEU A 169 -3.20 13.99 -17.41
N SER A 170 -3.13 15.19 -17.98
CA SER A 170 -4.30 16.00 -18.36
C SER A 170 -3.99 16.83 -19.63
N PRO A 171 -4.61 16.53 -20.78
CA PRO A 171 -5.53 15.42 -21.04
C PRO A 171 -4.84 14.03 -20.89
N PRO A 172 -5.59 12.96 -20.59
CA PRO A 172 -5.01 11.66 -20.25
C PRO A 172 -4.46 10.94 -21.50
N ASN A 173 -3.19 11.19 -21.80
CA ASN A 173 -2.47 10.70 -22.99
C ASN A 173 -1.26 9.81 -22.62
N LEU A 174 -1.35 9.09 -21.50
CA LEU A 174 -0.27 8.24 -21.01
C LEU A 174 -0.19 6.91 -21.78
N SER A 175 0.86 6.75 -22.59
CA SER A 175 1.13 5.51 -23.32
C SER A 175 1.63 4.38 -22.39
N SER A 176 1.53 3.13 -22.84
CA SER A 176 2.00 1.97 -22.09
C SER A 176 3.51 1.99 -21.84
N SER A 177 4.31 2.41 -22.83
CA SER A 177 5.77 2.53 -22.68
C SER A 177 6.15 3.61 -21.68
N ALA A 178 5.53 4.80 -21.77
CA ALA A 178 5.78 5.88 -20.81
C ALA A 178 5.38 5.49 -19.38
N SER A 179 4.21 4.84 -19.21
CA SER A 179 3.75 4.32 -17.92
C SER A 179 4.72 3.29 -17.33
N ASN A 180 5.20 2.33 -18.13
CA ASN A 180 6.16 1.33 -17.66
C ASN A 180 7.49 1.96 -17.25
N ARG A 181 8.00 2.91 -18.05
CA ARG A 181 9.27 3.60 -17.80
C ARG A 181 9.24 4.37 -16.47
N VAL A 182 8.21 5.20 -16.25
CA VAL A 182 8.10 5.93 -14.97
C VAL A 182 7.85 4.99 -13.80
N CYS A 183 7.11 3.88 -13.99
CA CYS A 183 6.91 2.89 -12.93
C CYS A 183 8.23 2.18 -12.52
N ASN A 184 9.17 1.98 -13.45
CA ASN A 184 10.51 1.49 -13.10
C ASN A 184 11.26 2.50 -12.22
N ALA A 185 11.17 3.81 -12.52
CA ALA A 185 11.74 4.84 -11.66
C ALA A 185 11.05 4.88 -10.28
N LEU A 186 9.73 4.78 -10.23
CA LEU A 186 8.97 4.71 -8.97
C LEU A 186 9.35 3.48 -8.13
N ALA A 187 9.65 2.34 -8.76
CA ALA A 187 10.13 1.16 -8.05
C ALA A 187 11.47 1.38 -7.36
N LEU A 188 12.39 2.11 -7.99
CA LEU A 188 13.66 2.49 -7.36
C LEU A 188 13.45 3.47 -6.20
N LEU A 189 12.57 4.46 -6.37
CA LEU A 189 12.18 5.38 -5.30
C LEU A 189 11.50 4.65 -4.13
N GLN A 190 10.72 3.60 -4.40
CA GLN A 190 10.14 2.76 -3.36
C GLN A 190 11.22 2.08 -2.50
N CYS A 191 12.31 1.61 -3.12
CA CYS A 191 13.43 1.01 -2.38
C CYS A 191 14.18 2.04 -1.52
N VAL A 192 14.40 3.24 -2.06
CA VAL A 192 14.98 4.37 -1.32
C VAL A 192 14.09 4.78 -0.13
N ALA A 193 12.77 4.81 -0.31
CA ALA A 193 11.81 5.10 0.75
C ALA A 193 11.75 3.99 1.82
N ALA A 194 11.95 2.73 1.42
CA ALA A 194 11.92 1.59 2.32
C ALA A 194 13.17 1.47 3.21
N HIS A 195 14.33 1.88 2.73
CA HIS A 195 15.60 1.68 3.43
C HIS A 195 15.78 2.65 4.63
N PRO A 196 16.16 2.17 5.82
CA PRO A 196 16.16 2.95 7.06
C PRO A 196 17.08 4.17 7.01
N GLU A 197 18.24 4.06 6.36
CA GLU A 197 19.21 5.16 6.31
C GLU A 197 18.84 6.25 5.30
N THR A 198 18.04 5.96 4.27
CA THR A 198 17.66 6.93 3.23
C THR A 198 16.27 7.51 3.44
N ARG A 199 15.39 6.81 4.16
CA ARG A 199 13.99 7.19 4.36
C ARG A 199 13.81 8.62 4.88
N THR A 200 14.56 8.99 5.91
CA THR A 200 14.44 10.34 6.51
C THR A 200 14.87 11.41 5.52
N PHE A 201 15.93 11.18 4.75
CA PHE A 201 16.36 12.13 3.73
C PHE A 201 15.37 12.21 2.56
N PHE A 202 14.80 11.08 2.14
CA PHE A 202 13.74 11.01 1.14
C PHE A 202 12.51 11.82 1.55
N LEU A 203 12.11 11.72 2.82
CA LEU A 203 11.01 12.48 3.41
C LEU A 203 11.34 13.98 3.46
N ASN A 204 12.50 14.35 4.00
CA ASN A 204 12.94 15.75 4.15
C ASN A 204 13.13 16.46 2.81
N ALA A 205 13.44 15.71 1.74
CA ALA A 205 13.51 16.22 0.38
C ALA A 205 12.12 16.46 -0.26
N ASN A 206 11.02 16.16 0.45
CA ASN A 206 9.64 16.29 -0.02
C ASN A 206 9.34 15.52 -1.32
N ILE A 207 10.13 14.49 -1.64
CA ILE A 207 9.96 13.65 -2.83
C ILE A 207 8.55 13.03 -2.93
N PRO A 208 7.90 12.59 -1.83
CA PRO A 208 6.54 12.06 -1.91
C PRO A 208 5.53 12.98 -2.59
N LEU A 209 5.71 14.30 -2.50
CA LEU A 209 4.78 15.29 -3.08
C LEU A 209 4.76 15.23 -4.62
N PHE A 210 5.85 14.81 -5.25
CA PHE A 210 5.92 14.62 -6.70
C PHE A 210 5.01 13.48 -7.18
N LEU A 211 4.55 12.61 -6.29
CA LEU A 211 3.68 11.49 -6.64
C LEU A 211 2.19 11.84 -6.57
N TYR A 212 1.83 12.95 -5.93
CA TYR A 212 0.43 13.30 -5.69
C TYR A 212 -0.34 13.63 -6.98
N PRO A 213 0.26 14.28 -8.00
CA PRO A 213 -0.38 14.40 -9.30
C PRO A 213 -0.79 13.06 -9.91
N PHE A 214 0.01 12.00 -9.73
CA PHE A 214 -0.33 10.65 -10.20
C PHE A 214 -1.51 10.06 -9.43
N LEU A 215 -1.51 10.19 -8.11
CA LEU A 215 -2.59 9.71 -7.23
C LEU A 215 -3.91 10.45 -7.47
N ASN A 216 -3.86 11.70 -7.93
CA ASN A 216 -5.03 12.53 -8.19
C ASN A 216 -5.73 12.21 -9.52
N THR A 217 -5.12 11.40 -10.40
CA THR A 217 -5.72 11.01 -11.69
C THR A 217 -7.00 10.18 -11.51
N ASN A 218 -7.95 10.35 -12.44
CA ASN A 218 -9.26 9.67 -12.41
C ASN A 218 -9.50 8.72 -13.60
N SER A 219 -8.53 8.62 -14.52
CA SER A 219 -8.63 7.75 -15.69
C SER A 219 -8.56 6.28 -15.28
N LYS A 220 -9.55 5.49 -15.72
CA LYS A 220 -9.64 4.04 -15.48
C LYS A 220 -8.82 3.21 -16.49
N GLN A 221 -8.05 3.86 -17.37
CA GLN A 221 -7.16 3.15 -18.28
C GLN A 221 -6.10 2.37 -17.50
N ARG A 222 -5.70 1.22 -18.03
CA ARG A 222 -4.74 0.32 -17.38
C ARG A 222 -3.42 1.02 -17.04
N THR A 223 -2.94 1.92 -17.90
CA THR A 223 -1.71 2.70 -17.70
C THR A 223 -1.82 3.61 -16.46
N PHE A 224 -2.96 4.27 -16.26
CA PHE A 224 -3.21 5.11 -15.09
C PHE A 224 -3.47 4.31 -13.81
N GLU A 225 -4.13 3.16 -13.88
CA GLU A 225 -4.28 2.25 -12.72
C GLU A 225 -2.90 1.74 -12.27
N TYR A 226 -2.03 1.34 -13.21
CA TYR A 226 -0.68 0.89 -12.90
C TYR A 226 0.20 2.01 -12.30
N LEU A 227 0.10 3.21 -12.86
CA LEU A 227 0.79 4.39 -12.34
C LEU A 227 0.38 4.70 -10.89
N ARG A 228 -0.92 4.71 -10.61
CA ARG A 228 -1.45 4.94 -9.26
C ARG A 228 -1.02 3.86 -8.28
N LEU A 229 -1.12 2.59 -8.67
CA LEU A 229 -0.69 1.47 -7.82
C LEU A 229 0.79 1.58 -7.45
N THR A 230 1.65 1.85 -8.43
CA THR A 230 3.11 1.95 -8.19
C THR A 230 3.45 3.16 -7.32
N SER A 231 2.75 4.28 -7.53
CA SER A 231 2.90 5.49 -6.69
C SER A 231 2.46 5.24 -5.24
N LEU A 232 1.34 4.53 -5.02
CA LEU A 232 0.92 4.10 -3.69
C LEU A 232 1.94 3.15 -3.05
N GLY A 233 2.65 2.33 -3.83
CA GLY A 233 3.71 1.46 -3.35
C GLY A 233 4.84 2.23 -2.65
N VAL A 234 5.24 3.39 -3.19
CA VAL A 234 6.23 4.28 -2.57
C VAL A 234 5.72 4.82 -1.24
N ILE A 235 4.49 5.34 -1.19
CA ILE A 235 3.89 5.85 0.05
C ILE A 235 3.70 4.73 1.07
N GLY A 236 3.26 3.55 0.62
CA GLY A 236 3.11 2.35 1.43
C GLY A 236 4.42 1.89 2.07
N ALA A 237 5.54 2.02 1.36
CA ALA A 237 6.86 1.72 1.91
C ALA A 237 7.28 2.69 3.02
N LEU A 238 6.95 3.98 2.90
CA LEU A 238 7.23 4.97 3.94
C LEU A 238 6.50 4.68 5.25
N VAL A 239 5.20 4.39 5.17
CA VAL A 239 4.35 4.15 6.36
C VAL A 239 4.53 2.75 6.96
N LYS A 240 5.26 1.85 6.29
CA LYS A 240 5.40 0.45 6.74
C LYS A 240 6.06 0.33 8.10
N ASN A 241 7.03 1.20 8.39
CA ASN A 241 7.92 1.13 9.55
C ASN A 241 7.45 1.96 10.75
N ASP A 242 6.19 2.37 10.77
CA ASP A 242 5.54 3.03 11.91
C ASP A 242 6.34 4.23 12.45
N THR A 243 6.93 5.02 11.55
CA THR A 243 7.76 6.19 11.86
C THR A 243 6.85 7.42 12.04
N PRO A 244 6.73 8.01 13.25
CA PRO A 244 5.79 9.10 13.52
C PRO A 244 6.01 10.34 12.64
N GLU A 245 7.26 10.64 12.29
CA GLU A 245 7.61 11.78 11.43
C GLU A 245 7.00 11.64 10.03
N VAL A 246 6.94 10.41 9.50
CA VAL A 246 6.28 10.12 8.22
C VAL A 246 4.78 10.40 8.33
N ILE A 247 4.14 9.99 9.42
CA ILE A 247 2.71 10.24 9.63
C ILE A 247 2.46 11.75 9.74
N SER A 248 3.24 12.46 10.55
CA SER A 248 3.13 13.92 10.69
C SER A 248 3.26 14.63 9.34
N PHE A 249 4.25 14.26 8.52
CA PHE A 249 4.40 14.79 7.16
C PHE A 249 3.14 14.54 6.32
N LEU A 250 2.68 13.29 6.26
CA LEU A 250 1.53 12.89 5.45
C LEU A 250 0.21 13.57 5.84
N LEU A 251 0.03 13.87 7.13
CA LEU A 251 -1.14 14.61 7.62
C LEU A 251 -1.14 16.07 7.13
N THR A 252 0.04 16.70 7.01
CA THR A 252 0.16 18.09 6.52
C THR A 252 -0.02 18.24 5.02
N THR A 253 -0.03 17.14 4.27
CA THR A 253 0.02 17.15 2.79
C THR A 253 -1.24 16.58 2.14
N GLU A 254 -2.30 16.30 2.90
CA GLU A 254 -3.60 15.81 2.38
C GLU A 254 -3.55 14.42 1.69
N ILE A 255 -2.73 13.48 2.19
CA ILE A 255 -2.74 12.11 1.64
C ILE A 255 -4.08 11.38 1.84
N ILE A 256 -4.79 11.67 2.95
CA ILE A 256 -6.01 10.95 3.33
C ILE A 256 -7.11 11.11 2.25
N PRO A 257 -7.48 12.34 1.81
CA PRO A 257 -8.42 12.51 0.69
C PRO A 257 -8.06 11.73 -0.58
N LEU A 258 -6.77 11.68 -0.95
CA LEU A 258 -6.30 10.93 -2.11
C LEU A 258 -6.53 9.42 -1.93
N CYS A 259 -6.14 8.87 -0.77
CA CYS A 259 -6.36 7.45 -0.46
C CYS A 259 -7.85 7.09 -0.43
N LEU A 260 -8.70 7.94 0.17
CA LEU A 260 -10.15 7.71 0.25
C LEU A 260 -10.78 7.62 -1.15
N ARG A 261 -10.41 8.51 -2.08
CA ARG A 261 -10.90 8.47 -3.47
C ARG A 261 -10.49 7.17 -4.17
N ILE A 262 -9.26 6.72 -3.96
CA ILE A 262 -8.73 5.48 -4.54
C ILE A 262 -9.47 4.26 -3.95
N MET A 263 -9.67 4.24 -2.63
CA MET A 263 -10.42 3.21 -1.91
C MET A 263 -11.85 3.07 -2.41
N GLU A 264 -12.48 4.17 -2.80
CA GLU A 264 -13.85 4.18 -3.33
C GLU A 264 -13.91 3.60 -4.76
N SER A 265 -13.05 4.08 -5.67
CA SER A 265 -13.31 3.97 -7.13
C SER A 265 -12.18 3.37 -8.00
N SER A 266 -11.16 2.71 -7.42
CA SER A 266 -10.03 2.11 -8.17
C SER A 266 -10.05 0.57 -8.24
N ALA A 267 -9.06 -0.03 -8.92
CA ALA A 267 -8.88 -1.49 -8.92
C ALA A 267 -8.60 -2.05 -7.51
N GLU A 268 -8.96 -3.31 -7.26
CA GLU A 268 -8.87 -3.98 -5.95
C GLU A 268 -7.46 -3.88 -5.32
N LEU A 269 -6.42 -4.02 -6.14
CA LEU A 269 -5.04 -3.96 -5.67
C LEU A 269 -4.68 -2.54 -5.16
N SER A 270 -5.07 -1.51 -5.91
CA SER A 270 -4.92 -0.10 -5.49
C SER A 270 -5.73 0.22 -4.23
N LYS A 271 -6.97 -0.32 -4.14
CA LYS A 271 -7.78 -0.20 -2.91
C LYS A 271 -7.08 -0.81 -1.71
N THR A 272 -6.43 -1.96 -1.88
CA THR A 272 -5.70 -2.67 -0.81
C THR A 272 -4.52 -1.86 -0.29
N VAL A 273 -3.72 -1.27 -1.18
CA VAL A 273 -2.59 -0.43 -0.75
C VAL A 273 -3.06 0.88 -0.13
N ALA A 274 -4.10 1.51 -0.69
CA ALA A 274 -4.65 2.76 -0.16
C ALA A 274 -5.24 2.59 1.25
N ILE A 275 -6.02 1.53 1.50
CA ILE A 275 -6.54 1.26 2.86
C ILE A 275 -5.43 0.86 3.82
N PHE A 276 -4.37 0.19 3.35
CA PHE A 276 -3.19 -0.08 4.19
C PHE A 276 -2.52 1.23 4.66
N ILE A 277 -2.39 2.23 3.79
CA ILE A 277 -1.85 3.55 4.15
C ILE A 277 -2.75 4.24 5.19
N VAL A 278 -4.07 4.28 4.94
CA VAL A 278 -5.03 4.87 5.89
C VAL A 278 -5.00 4.13 7.23
N GLN A 279 -4.91 2.81 7.22
CA GLN A 279 -4.79 2.02 8.44
C GLN A 279 -3.53 2.38 9.23
N LYS A 280 -2.38 2.55 8.56
CA LYS A 280 -1.12 2.94 9.22
C LYS A 280 -1.23 4.35 9.83
N ILE A 281 -1.85 5.29 9.14
CA ILE A 281 -2.15 6.62 9.69
C ILE A 281 -3.06 6.51 10.91
N LEU A 282 -4.15 5.73 10.86
CA LEU A 282 -5.05 5.56 11.99
C LEU A 282 -4.38 4.85 13.18
N THR A 283 -3.42 3.97 12.93
CA THR A 283 -2.71 3.24 13.99
C THR A 283 -1.92 4.21 14.87
N ASP A 284 -1.36 5.27 14.28
CA ASP A 284 -0.70 6.36 14.99
C ASP A 284 -1.70 7.25 15.75
N ASP A 285 -1.32 7.70 16.95
CA ASP A 285 -2.22 8.51 17.82
C ASP A 285 -2.50 9.90 17.22
N ASN A 286 -1.51 10.53 16.59
CA ASN A 286 -1.69 11.82 15.93
C ASN A 286 -2.59 11.66 14.69
N GLY A 287 -2.41 10.58 13.93
CA GLY A 287 -3.27 10.25 12.80
C GLY A 287 -4.73 9.96 13.20
N LEU A 288 -4.95 9.19 14.28
CA LEU A 288 -6.29 8.98 14.82
C LEU A 288 -6.92 10.30 15.27
N SER A 289 -6.17 11.10 16.04
CA SER A 289 -6.64 12.41 16.51
C SER A 289 -7.03 13.32 15.35
N TYR A 290 -6.21 13.39 14.29
CA TYR A 290 -6.49 14.17 13.10
C TYR A 290 -7.79 13.77 12.39
N VAL A 291 -8.00 12.46 12.21
CA VAL A 291 -9.22 11.93 11.54
C VAL A 291 -10.46 12.20 12.38
N CYS A 292 -10.37 12.03 13.70
CA CYS A 292 -11.47 12.23 14.63
C CYS A 292 -11.62 13.68 15.11
N GLN A 293 -10.79 14.61 14.64
CA GLN A 293 -10.80 16.01 15.09
C GLN A 293 -12.11 16.74 14.76
N THR A 294 -12.71 16.40 13.62
CA THR A 294 -13.96 17.00 13.13
C THR A 294 -14.89 15.90 12.67
N TYR A 295 -16.20 16.16 12.76
CA TYR A 295 -17.19 15.20 12.31
C TYR A 295 -17.07 14.93 10.81
N GLU A 296 -16.75 15.94 10.00
CA GLU A 296 -16.61 15.84 8.55
C GLU A 296 -15.48 14.88 8.14
N ARG A 297 -14.30 14.98 8.79
CA ARG A 297 -13.17 14.08 8.52
C ARG A 297 -13.49 12.64 8.90
N PHE A 298 -14.08 12.43 10.08
CA PHE A 298 -14.52 11.12 10.52
C PHE A 298 -15.57 10.53 9.56
N ALA A 299 -16.59 11.32 9.22
CA ALA A 299 -17.68 10.90 8.35
C ALA A 299 -17.19 10.53 6.95
N ALA A 300 -16.22 11.27 6.39
CA ALA A 300 -15.61 10.93 5.11
C ALA A 300 -14.94 9.55 5.14
N VAL A 301 -14.15 9.25 6.19
CA VAL A 301 -13.50 7.94 6.34
C VAL A 301 -14.55 6.84 6.55
N ALA A 302 -15.50 7.05 7.47
CA ALA A 302 -16.54 6.07 7.79
C ALA A 302 -17.43 5.74 6.58
N SER A 303 -17.79 6.75 5.78
CA SER A 303 -18.60 6.56 4.57
C SER A 303 -17.88 5.68 3.55
N VAL A 304 -16.60 5.94 3.27
CA VAL A 304 -15.83 5.11 2.33
C VAL A 304 -15.64 3.69 2.85
N LEU A 305 -15.35 3.52 4.15
CA LEU A 305 -15.27 2.19 4.77
C LEU A 305 -16.60 1.42 4.65
N LYS A 306 -17.74 2.08 4.85
CA LYS A 306 -19.07 1.48 4.65
C LYS A 306 -19.25 0.99 3.22
N THR A 307 -18.98 1.83 2.22
CA THR A 307 -19.03 1.45 0.80
C THR A 307 -18.09 0.28 0.49
N MET A 308 -16.92 0.20 1.13
CA MET A 308 -16.04 -0.96 0.98
C MET A 308 -16.64 -2.24 1.57
N VAL A 309 -17.28 -2.17 2.75
CA VAL A 309 -17.97 -3.33 3.34
C VAL A 309 -19.08 -3.84 2.42
N GLU A 310 -19.89 -2.94 1.86
CA GLU A 310 -20.97 -3.30 0.93
C GLU A 310 -20.44 -4.09 -0.28
N HIS A 311 -19.32 -3.66 -0.87
CA HIS A 311 -18.67 -4.41 -1.95
C HIS A 311 -18.05 -5.75 -1.50
N LEU A 312 -17.58 -5.82 -0.24
CA LEU A 312 -16.97 -7.04 0.30
C LEU A 312 -17.98 -8.16 0.52
N VAL A 313 -19.26 -7.84 0.74
CA VAL A 313 -20.33 -8.85 0.83
C VAL A 313 -20.37 -9.69 -0.44
N THR A 314 -20.22 -9.09 -1.62
CA THR A 314 -20.22 -9.81 -2.90
C THR A 314 -18.85 -10.40 -3.23
N ASN A 315 -17.78 -9.62 -3.09
CA ASN A 315 -16.45 -10.01 -3.59
C ASN A 315 -15.66 -10.91 -2.63
N GLN A 316 -16.02 -10.94 -1.34
CA GLN A 316 -15.40 -11.78 -0.31
C GLN A 316 -13.86 -11.64 -0.23
N ALA A 317 -13.33 -10.46 -0.55
CA ALA A 317 -11.89 -10.19 -0.57
C ALA A 317 -11.30 -10.08 0.85
N SER A 318 -10.72 -11.17 1.35
CA SER A 318 -10.24 -11.30 2.74
C SER A 318 -9.18 -10.27 3.14
N ARG A 319 -8.25 -9.93 2.23
CA ARG A 319 -7.19 -8.93 2.49
C ARG A 319 -7.77 -7.54 2.73
N LEU A 320 -8.76 -7.14 1.94
CA LEU A 320 -9.44 -5.85 2.11
C LEU A 320 -10.24 -5.83 3.42
N LEU A 321 -11.02 -6.88 3.69
CA LEU A 321 -11.79 -7.00 4.93
C LEU A 321 -10.90 -6.86 6.17
N LYS A 322 -9.73 -7.51 6.15
CA LYS A 322 -8.70 -7.43 7.19
C LYS A 322 -8.29 -5.99 7.54
N HIS A 323 -8.11 -5.13 6.53
CA HIS A 323 -7.76 -3.73 6.73
C HIS A 323 -8.97 -2.89 7.18
N VAL A 324 -10.15 -3.14 6.62
CA VAL A 324 -11.40 -2.46 6.99
C VAL A 324 -11.72 -2.67 8.47
N VAL A 325 -11.66 -3.92 8.95
CA VAL A 325 -11.90 -4.26 10.36
C VAL A 325 -10.89 -3.56 11.28
N ARG A 326 -9.60 -3.50 10.90
CA ARG A 326 -8.59 -2.78 11.69
C ARG A 326 -8.83 -1.28 11.75
N CYS A 327 -9.28 -0.67 10.64
CA CYS A 327 -9.62 0.76 10.64
C CYS A 327 -10.80 1.05 11.58
N TYR A 328 -11.88 0.27 11.51
CA TYR A 328 -13.02 0.44 12.41
C TYR A 328 -12.65 0.19 13.88
N LEU A 329 -11.89 -0.86 14.18
CA LEU A 329 -11.40 -1.14 15.52
C LEU A 329 -10.63 0.07 16.06
N ARG A 330 -9.69 0.60 15.28
CA ARG A 330 -8.89 1.74 15.70
C ARG A 330 -9.70 3.02 15.86
N LEU A 331 -10.68 3.27 14.98
CA LEU A 331 -11.62 4.39 15.14
C LEU A 331 -12.44 4.27 16.43
N SER A 332 -12.77 3.05 16.87
CA SER A 332 -13.52 2.83 18.11
C SER A 332 -12.74 3.25 19.38
N ASP A 333 -11.41 3.40 19.30
CA ASP A 333 -10.62 3.86 20.45
C ASP A 333 -10.96 5.32 20.81
N ASN A 334 -11.28 6.16 19.81
CA ASN A 334 -11.72 7.52 20.03
C ASN A 334 -13.16 7.55 20.56
N VAL A 335 -13.40 8.26 21.66
CA VAL A 335 -14.69 8.29 22.36
C VAL A 335 -15.81 8.82 21.48
N ASP A 336 -15.60 9.88 20.72
CA ASP A 336 -16.64 10.50 19.90
C ASP A 336 -16.94 9.70 18.62
N ALA A 337 -15.89 9.21 17.96
CA ALA A 337 -16.03 8.29 16.84
C ALA A 337 -16.78 7.02 17.26
N ARG A 338 -16.49 6.46 18.44
CA ARG A 338 -17.20 5.31 19.00
C ARG A 338 -18.71 5.56 19.11
N LYS A 339 -19.14 6.73 19.57
CA LYS A 339 -20.58 7.09 19.65
C LYS A 339 -21.23 7.06 18.27
N ALA A 340 -20.54 7.64 17.27
CA ALA A 340 -21.04 7.70 15.91
C ALA A 340 -21.07 6.30 15.26
N LEU A 341 -20.05 5.47 15.53
CA LEU A 341 -19.94 4.11 14.99
C LEU A 341 -21.08 3.20 15.43
N VAL A 342 -21.65 3.37 16.63
CA VAL A 342 -22.85 2.62 17.05
C VAL A 342 -23.98 2.80 16.04
N ALA A 343 -24.19 4.02 15.53
CA ALA A 343 -25.25 4.33 14.60
C ALA A 343 -24.91 4.02 13.12
N CYS A 344 -23.61 4.02 12.75
CA CYS A 344 -23.21 3.92 11.33
C CYS A 344 -22.42 2.65 10.95
N LEU A 345 -22.07 1.77 11.90
CA LEU A 345 -21.38 0.52 11.58
C LEU A 345 -22.25 -0.37 10.67
N PRO A 346 -21.73 -0.86 9.54
CA PRO A 346 -22.50 -1.72 8.63
C PRO A 346 -22.98 -3.02 9.29
N GLU A 347 -24.24 -3.38 9.08
CA GLU A 347 -24.87 -4.58 9.66
C GLU A 347 -24.17 -5.88 9.25
N SER A 348 -23.59 -5.94 8.04
CA SER A 348 -22.82 -7.11 7.57
C SER A 348 -21.58 -7.42 8.42
N LEU A 349 -21.09 -6.47 9.23
CA LEU A 349 -20.03 -6.72 10.21
C LEU A 349 -20.57 -7.27 11.54
N LYS A 350 -21.88 -7.21 11.78
CA LYS A 350 -22.55 -7.64 13.01
C LYS A 350 -23.26 -9.00 12.85
N ASP A 351 -23.88 -9.25 11.70
CA ASP A 351 -24.80 -10.36 11.45
C ASP A 351 -24.14 -11.71 11.10
N GLY A 352 -22.81 -11.76 11.06
CA GLY A 352 -22.06 -12.97 10.72
C GLY A 352 -21.86 -13.21 9.22
N THR A 353 -22.18 -12.25 8.34
CA THR A 353 -21.95 -12.33 6.88
C THR A 353 -20.53 -12.80 6.53
N PHE A 354 -19.51 -12.33 7.26
CA PHE A 354 -18.10 -12.63 6.96
C PHE A 354 -17.54 -13.85 7.71
N VAL A 355 -18.36 -14.65 8.40
CA VAL A 355 -17.86 -15.81 9.19
C VAL A 355 -17.08 -16.80 8.32
N ALA A 356 -17.53 -17.04 7.08
CA ALA A 356 -16.86 -17.94 6.15
C ALA A 356 -15.47 -17.42 5.74
N VAL A 357 -15.37 -16.14 5.37
CA VAL A 357 -14.11 -15.47 4.97
C VAL A 357 -13.12 -15.42 6.12
N LEU A 358 -13.61 -15.22 7.34
CA LEU A 358 -12.79 -15.07 8.54
C LEU A 358 -12.43 -16.40 9.21
N LYS A 359 -12.82 -17.55 8.64
CA LYS A 359 -12.57 -18.87 9.24
C LYS A 359 -11.08 -19.12 9.46
N GLU A 360 -10.24 -18.72 8.52
CA GLU A 360 -8.79 -18.94 8.57
C GLU A 360 -8.01 -17.74 9.16
N ASP A 361 -8.61 -16.55 9.22
CA ASP A 361 -7.98 -15.35 9.79
C ASP A 361 -8.47 -15.07 11.22
N GLN A 362 -7.92 -15.83 12.16
CA GLN A 362 -8.24 -15.70 13.59
C GLN A 362 -7.88 -14.32 14.15
N ALA A 363 -6.85 -13.67 13.62
CA ALA A 363 -6.45 -12.34 14.08
C ALA A 363 -7.52 -11.30 13.74
N THR A 364 -8.00 -11.30 12.49
CA THR A 364 -9.08 -10.38 12.07
C THR A 364 -10.39 -10.70 12.77
N LYS A 365 -10.70 -11.98 13.01
CA LYS A 365 -11.87 -12.37 13.81
C LYS A 365 -11.81 -11.78 15.23
N LYS A 366 -10.66 -11.88 15.90
CA LYS A 366 -10.46 -11.26 17.23
C LYS A 366 -10.63 -9.74 17.18
N CYS A 367 -10.07 -9.08 16.17
CA CYS A 367 -10.25 -7.63 15.98
C CYS A 367 -11.72 -7.25 15.80
N LEU A 368 -12.49 -8.02 15.03
CA LEU A 368 -13.91 -7.77 14.84
C LEU A 368 -14.70 -7.98 16.15
N THR A 369 -14.42 -9.04 16.90
CA THR A 369 -15.04 -9.26 18.20
C THR A 369 -14.72 -8.12 19.18
N GLN A 370 -13.47 -7.65 19.23
CA GLN A 370 -13.08 -6.52 20.07
C GLN A 370 -13.79 -5.22 19.66
N LEU A 371 -13.94 -4.98 18.35
CA LEU A 371 -14.70 -3.83 17.84
C LEU A 371 -16.15 -3.88 18.34
N LEU A 372 -16.83 -5.03 18.18
CA LEU A 372 -18.21 -5.18 18.61
C LEU A 372 -18.35 -5.03 20.14
N PHE A 373 -17.38 -5.55 20.90
CA PHE A 373 -17.32 -5.37 22.35
C PHE A 373 -17.20 -3.88 22.74
N ASN A 374 -16.27 -3.15 22.12
CA ASN A 374 -16.09 -1.71 22.38
C ASN A 374 -17.37 -0.89 22.14
N LEU A 375 -18.20 -1.29 21.18
CA LEU A 375 -19.47 -0.63 20.86
C LEU A 375 -20.61 -1.07 21.80
N GLY A 376 -20.70 -2.36 22.15
CA GLY A 376 -21.73 -2.87 23.07
C GLY A 376 -21.57 -2.37 24.51
N ASP A 377 -20.32 -2.20 24.98
CA ASP A 377 -20.04 -1.58 26.29
C ASP A 377 -20.57 -0.14 26.34
N TYR A 378 -20.43 0.60 25.23
CA TYR A 378 -20.92 1.97 25.14
C TYR A 378 -22.46 2.05 25.18
N GLU A 379 -23.15 1.17 24.44
CA GLU A 379 -24.62 1.09 24.48
C GLU A 379 -25.13 0.77 25.89
N THR A 380 -24.47 -0.15 26.60
CA THR A 380 -24.81 -0.51 27.98
C THR A 380 -24.59 0.65 28.95
N GLN A 381 -23.48 1.39 28.79
CA GLN A 381 -23.19 2.57 29.61
C GLN A 381 -24.21 3.70 29.39
N GLN A 382 -24.63 3.93 28.14
CA GLN A 382 -25.68 4.91 27.83
C GLN A 382 -27.04 4.54 28.43
N GLN A 383 -27.41 3.26 28.41
CA GLN A 383 -28.65 2.78 29.02
C GLN A 383 -28.64 2.99 30.54
N GLN A 384 -27.52 2.73 31.23
CA GLN A 384 -27.39 2.99 32.67
C GLN A 384 -27.47 4.48 33.00
N ILE A 385 -26.82 5.36 32.22
CA ILE A 385 -26.89 6.81 32.42
C ILE A 385 -28.33 7.31 32.23
N SER A 386 -29.03 6.82 31.21
CA SER A 386 -30.42 7.20 30.93
C SER A 386 -31.38 6.75 32.06
N GLN A 387 -31.17 5.55 32.61
CA GLN A 387 -31.93 5.05 33.76
C GLN A 387 -31.64 5.84 35.06
N LEU A 388 -30.38 6.24 35.28
CA LEU A 388 -30.01 7.07 36.43
C LEU A 388 -30.60 8.48 36.34
N GLN A 389 -30.63 9.08 35.14
CA GLN A 389 -31.26 10.37 34.89
C GLN A 389 -32.78 10.32 35.09
N GLN A 390 -33.46 9.26 34.63
CA GLN A 390 -34.88 9.05 34.89
C GLN A 390 -35.19 8.87 36.38
N LYS A 391 -34.34 8.15 37.13
CA LYS A 391 -34.50 8.02 38.59
C LYS A 391 -34.30 9.34 39.34
N GLN A 392 -33.39 10.20 38.90
CA GLN A 392 -33.20 11.53 39.51
C GLN A 392 -34.37 12.49 39.21
N GLN A 393 -34.98 12.42 38.03
CA GLN A 393 -36.17 13.22 37.70
C GLN A 393 -37.43 12.77 38.45
N GLN A 394 -37.54 11.50 38.83
CA GLN A 394 -38.64 11.00 39.66
C GLN A 394 -38.46 11.26 41.17
N GLN A 395 -37.26 11.68 41.61
CA GLN A 395 -36.94 11.93 43.02
C GLN A 395 -36.89 13.41 43.43
N GLN A 396 -37.24 14.37 42.57
CA GLN A 396 -37.61 15.71 43.03
C GLN A 396 -39.04 15.70 43.59
N PRO A 397 -39.26 15.81 44.91
CA PRO A 397 -40.59 16.01 45.44
C PRO A 397 -41.06 17.41 45.05
N ASN A 398 -42.35 17.55 44.76
CA ASN A 398 -43.05 18.83 44.65
C ASN A 398 -42.63 19.82 45.76
N ALA A 399 -41.70 20.73 45.46
CA ALA A 399 -41.36 21.86 46.34
C ALA A 399 -42.45 22.95 46.35
N ASN A 400 -43.58 22.74 45.67
CA ASN A 400 -44.71 23.68 45.59
C ASN A 400 -45.81 23.43 46.63
N GLN A 401 -45.56 22.68 47.70
CA GLN A 401 -46.52 22.50 48.81
C GLN A 401 -45.97 22.90 50.19
N LEU A 402 -44.92 23.74 50.28
CA LEU A 402 -44.53 24.34 51.56
C LEU A 402 -45.39 25.58 51.89
N ASN A 403 -46.53 25.29 52.52
CA ASN A 403 -47.17 26.04 53.60
C ASN A 403 -47.39 27.58 53.41
N PRO A 404 -48.61 28.04 53.04
CA PRO A 404 -48.92 29.48 52.95
C PRO A 404 -48.92 30.24 54.30
N LEU A 405 -48.78 29.53 55.43
CA LEU A 405 -48.76 30.13 56.78
C LEU A 405 -47.40 30.75 57.18
N LEU A 406 -46.30 30.39 56.52
CA LEU A 406 -44.98 30.97 56.80
C LEU A 406 -44.74 32.31 56.05
N ALA A 407 -45.49 32.58 54.97
CA ALA A 407 -45.40 33.84 54.23
C ALA A 407 -46.06 35.02 54.95
N GLN A 408 -47.02 34.77 55.85
CA GLN A 408 -47.65 35.84 56.65
C GLN A 408 -46.85 36.27 57.89
N GLN A 409 -45.94 35.42 58.41
CA GLN A 409 -45.12 35.79 59.57
C GLN A 409 -43.92 36.68 59.24
N PHE A 410 -43.47 36.71 57.98
CA PHE A 410 -42.35 37.58 57.56
C PHE A 410 -42.78 38.98 57.13
N SER A 411 -44.08 39.23 56.88
CA SER A 411 -44.58 40.57 56.51
C SER A 411 -44.83 41.51 57.70
N MET A 412 -44.88 40.97 58.93
CA MET A 412 -45.19 41.76 60.15
C MET A 412 -43.95 42.14 60.99
N LYS A 413 -42.74 41.80 60.54
CA LYS A 413 -41.47 42.19 61.20
C LYS A 413 -40.63 43.21 60.41
N GLN A 414 -41.16 43.74 59.32
CA GLN A 414 -40.70 45.00 58.72
C GLN A 414 -41.73 46.09 59.00
N SER A 415 -41.81 46.51 60.25
CA SER A 415 -42.44 47.77 60.63
C SER A 415 -41.66 48.26 61.83
N LEU A 416 -40.85 49.31 61.65
CA LEU A 416 -40.39 50.26 62.67
C LEU A 416 -39.34 51.21 62.08
#